data_AF-A0A8C0H8V6-F1
#
_entry.id   AF-A0A8C0H8V6-F1
#
_cell.length_a   1.000
_cell.length_b   1.000
_cell.length_c   1.000
_cell.angle_alpha   90.00
_cell.angle_beta   90.00
_cell.angle_gamma   90.00
#
_symmetry.space_group_name_H-M   'P 1'
#
loop_
_entity.id
_entity.type
_entity.pdbx_description
1 polymer ?
#
loop_
_entity_poly.entity_id
_entity_poly.type
_entity_poly.pdbx_seq_one_letter_code
_entity_poly.pdbx_strand_id
1 'polypeptide(L)'
;MHSSHTTENGPDPKVVIQLIRKQLVSSIKGLQKQYVTSDAVVTSDAEDANALCCALEAVFVHGLKAKYIKTEAGGKGKKPGGRAPLPQPVFWGLLKTITHR
;
A
#
# COMPACT_ATOMS: atom_id res chain seq x y z
N MET A 1 -10.71 -33.42 -26.08
CA MET A 1 -10.23 -32.95 -24.76
C MET A 1 -9.36 -31.73 -25.02
N HIS A 2 -9.89 -30.51 -24.86
CA HIS A 2 -9.09 -29.29 -25.02
C HIS A 2 -8.79 -28.74 -23.62
N SER A 3 -7.56 -28.98 -23.18
CA SER A 3 -7.01 -28.45 -21.95
C SER A 3 -6.63 -26.99 -22.20
N SER A 4 -7.45 -26.07 -21.72
CA SER A 4 -7.13 -24.64 -21.73
C SER A 4 -6.14 -24.37 -20.59
N HIS A 5 -4.87 -24.39 -20.94
CA HIS A 5 -3.77 -23.94 -20.09
C HIS A 5 -3.94 -22.43 -19.82
N THR A 6 -4.55 -22.08 -18.68
CA THR A 6 -4.60 -20.69 -18.20
C THR A 6 -3.17 -20.26 -17.91
N THR A 7 -2.60 -19.41 -18.77
CA THR A 7 -1.28 -18.82 -18.58
C THR A 7 -1.27 -18.01 -17.28
N GLU A 8 -0.43 -18.42 -16.35
CA GLU A 8 -0.28 -17.95 -14.97
C GLU A 8 0.39 -16.57 -14.85
N ASN A 9 0.21 -15.70 -15.85
CA ASN A 9 0.76 -14.35 -15.82
C ASN A 9 -0.26 -13.42 -15.17
N GLY A 10 0.03 -12.98 -13.94
CA GLY A 10 -0.72 -11.94 -13.25
C GLY A 10 -0.84 -10.65 -14.09
N PRO A 11 -1.72 -9.71 -13.68
CA PRO A 11 -1.98 -8.49 -14.44
C PRO A 11 -0.70 -7.68 -14.69
N ASP A 12 -0.59 -7.10 -15.90
CA ASP A 12 0.59 -6.32 -16.32
C ASP A 12 0.91 -5.21 -15.30
N PRO A 13 2.17 -5.07 -14.84
CA PRO A 13 2.55 -4.09 -13.83
C PRO A 13 2.14 -2.65 -14.15
N LYS A 14 2.13 -2.25 -15.42
CA LYS A 14 1.67 -0.91 -15.84
C LYS A 14 0.17 -0.74 -15.62
N VAL A 15 -0.62 -1.78 -15.90
CA VAL A 15 -2.06 -1.79 -15.64
C VAL A 15 -2.33 -1.70 -14.15
N VAL A 16 -1.57 -2.44 -13.33
CA VAL A 16 -1.65 -2.35 -11.85
C VAL A 16 -1.33 -0.94 -11.36
N ILE A 17 -0.25 -0.32 -11.85
CA ILE A 17 0.11 1.06 -11.48
C ILE A 17 -0.99 2.06 -11.90
N GLN A 18 -1.58 1.89 -13.09
CA GLN A 18 -2.69 2.74 -13.53
C GLN A 18 -3.92 2.59 -12.63
N LEU A 19 -4.25 1.37 -12.21
CA LEU A 19 -5.36 1.11 -11.30
C LEU A 19 -5.12 1.73 -9.92
N ILE A 20 -3.92 1.55 -9.36
CA ILE A 20 -3.53 2.17 -8.08
C ILE A 20 -3.66 3.69 -8.17
N ARG A 21 -3.16 4.30 -9.25
CA ARG A 21 -3.27 5.75 -9.47
C ARG A 21 -4.73 6.20 -9.57
N LYS A 22 -5.57 5.47 -10.29
CA LYS A 22 -7.00 5.76 -10.41
C LYS A 22 -7.67 5.72 -9.03
N GLN A 23 -7.36 4.70 -8.22
CA GLN A 23 -7.94 4.55 -6.89
C GLN A 23 -7.50 5.64 -5.91
N LEU A 24 -6.21 6.03 -5.93
CA LEU A 24 -5.70 7.16 -5.16
C LEU A 24 -6.43 8.46 -5.51
N VAL A 25 -6.57 8.76 -6.80
CA VAL A 25 -7.25 9.98 -7.24
C VAL A 25 -8.73 9.95 -6.88
N SER A 26 -9.39 8.80 -7.03
CA SER A 26 -10.82 8.67 -6.73
C SER A 26 -11.11 8.84 -5.23
N SER A 27 -10.37 8.16 -4.37
CA SER A 27 -10.55 8.22 -2.90
C SER A 27 -10.28 9.62 -2.35
N ILE A 28 -9.22 10.30 -2.81
CA ILE A 28 -8.95 11.69 -2.41
C ILE A 28 -10.09 12.62 -2.83
N LYS A 29 -10.60 12.48 -4.07
CA LYS A 29 -11.72 13.28 -4.54
C LYS A 29 -13.01 13.00 -3.75
N GLY A 30 -13.25 11.75 -3.40
CA GLY A 30 -14.38 11.34 -2.55
C GLY A 30 -14.32 12.02 -1.18
N LEU A 31 -13.17 11.94 -0.50
CA LEU A 31 -12.92 12.62 0.77
C LEU A 31 -13.09 14.14 0.67
N GLN A 32 -12.51 14.77 -0.36
CA GLN A 32 -12.64 16.20 -0.59
C GLN A 32 -14.10 16.61 -0.79
N LYS A 33 -14.85 15.85 -1.59
CA LYS A 33 -16.28 16.08 -1.83
C LYS A 33 -17.08 15.95 -0.53
N GLN A 34 -16.83 14.90 0.25
CA GLN A 34 -17.50 14.69 1.53
C GLN A 34 -17.23 15.85 2.50
N TYR A 35 -15.97 16.25 2.63
CA TYR A 35 -15.57 17.38 3.47
C TYR A 35 -16.28 18.67 3.03
N VAL A 36 -16.23 19.02 1.74
CA VAL A 36 -16.89 20.25 1.23
C VAL A 36 -18.43 20.21 1.39
N THR A 37 -19.04 19.02 1.33
CA THR A 37 -20.50 18.89 1.42
C THR A 37 -21.02 18.94 2.86
N SER A 38 -20.27 18.37 3.80
CA SER A 38 -20.75 18.14 5.17
C SER A 38 -20.00 18.94 6.23
N ASP A 39 -18.85 19.52 5.88
CA ASP A 39 -17.86 20.09 6.82
C ASP A 39 -17.47 19.13 7.95
N ALA A 40 -17.74 17.83 7.77
CA ALA A 40 -17.46 16.81 8.75
C ALA A 40 -15.99 16.39 8.63
N VAL A 41 -15.36 16.20 9.80
CA VAL A 41 -14.01 15.67 9.88
C VAL A 41 -13.97 14.26 9.31
N VAL A 42 -12.87 13.92 8.64
CA VAL A 42 -12.66 12.57 8.11
C VAL A 42 -12.39 11.62 9.28
N THR A 43 -13.20 10.59 9.42
CA THR A 43 -13.05 9.52 10.41
C THR A 43 -12.69 8.20 9.73
N SER A 44 -12.34 7.18 10.53
CA SER A 44 -12.08 5.81 10.03
C SER A 44 -13.29 5.14 9.38
N ASP A 45 -14.51 5.64 9.63
CA ASP A 45 -15.74 5.08 9.08
C ASP A 45 -16.04 5.61 7.68
N ALA A 46 -15.32 6.64 7.22
CA ALA A 46 -15.45 7.15 5.87
C ALA A 46 -14.92 6.12 4.86
N GLU A 47 -15.79 5.64 3.97
CA GLU A 47 -15.46 4.62 2.97
C GLU A 47 -14.26 5.06 2.10
N ASP A 48 -14.23 6.32 1.69
CA ASP A 48 -13.12 6.88 0.92
C ASP A 48 -11.81 6.96 1.73
N ALA A 49 -11.86 7.04 3.06
CA ALA A 49 -10.66 7.00 3.92
C ALA A 49 -10.05 5.60 3.93
N ASN A 50 -10.88 4.57 4.10
CA ASN A 50 -10.44 3.18 3.99
C ASN A 50 -9.92 2.88 2.57
N ALA A 51 -10.62 3.35 1.54
CA ALA A 51 -10.20 3.20 0.15
C ALA A 51 -8.85 3.87 -0.13
N LEU A 52 -8.59 5.05 0.48
CA LEU A 52 -7.29 5.72 0.41
C LEU A 52 -6.19 4.90 1.09
N CYS A 53 -6.45 4.35 2.28
CA CYS A 53 -5.51 3.48 2.99
C CYS A 53 -5.14 2.24 2.17
N CYS A 54 -6.13 1.54 1.61
CA CYS A 54 -5.89 0.39 0.72
C CYS A 54 -5.08 0.77 -0.52
N ALA A 55 -5.38 1.93 -1.13
CA ALA A 55 -4.63 2.41 -2.29
C ALA A 55 -3.17 2.74 -1.95
N LEU A 56 -2.92 3.33 -0.78
CA LEU A 56 -1.57 3.62 -0.28
C LEU A 56 -0.80 2.33 0.02
N GLU A 57 -1.43 1.33 0.64
CA GLU A 57 -0.82 0.01 0.83
C GLU A 57 -0.41 -0.60 -0.52
N ALA A 58 -1.29 -0.58 -1.51
CA ALA A 58 -1.00 -1.09 -2.85
C ALA A 58 0.16 -0.33 -3.53
N VAL A 59 0.34 0.97 -3.29
CA VAL A 59 1.53 1.71 -3.74
C VAL A 59 2.80 1.07 -3.17
N PHE A 60 2.84 0.83 -1.87
CA PHE A 60 4.05 0.30 -1.26
C PHE A 60 4.37 -1.14 -1.68
N VAL A 61 3.34 -1.95 -1.96
CA VAL A 61 3.52 -3.35 -2.37
C VAL A 61 3.83 -3.48 -3.87
N HIS A 62 3.16 -2.70 -4.73
CA HIS A 62 3.22 -2.88 -6.19
C HIS A 62 3.61 -1.62 -6.98
N GLY A 63 3.35 -0.43 -6.44
CA GLY A 63 3.50 0.83 -7.16
C GLY A 63 4.92 1.41 -7.17
N LEU A 64 5.84 0.86 -6.37
CA LEU A 64 7.20 1.38 -6.24
C LEU A 64 8.19 0.68 -7.15
N LYS A 65 9.08 1.48 -7.77
CA LYS A 65 10.22 0.94 -8.52
C LYS A 65 11.18 0.23 -7.57
N ALA A 66 11.74 -0.91 -8.00
CA ALA A 66 12.68 -1.70 -7.21
C ALA A 66 13.83 -0.89 -6.59
N LYS A 67 14.34 0.14 -7.28
CA LYS A 67 15.39 1.04 -6.74
C LYS A 67 15.01 1.78 -5.45
N TYR A 68 13.72 1.93 -5.16
CA TYR A 68 13.21 2.54 -3.93
C TYR A 68 12.93 1.52 -2.84
N ILE A 69 12.85 0.23 -3.18
CA ILE A 69 12.67 -0.87 -2.26
C ILE A 69 14.07 -1.30 -1.80
N LYS A 70 14.66 -0.55 -0.85
CA LYS A 70 15.91 -0.99 -0.23
C LYS A 70 15.61 -2.23 0.62
N THR A 71 16.31 -3.32 0.35
CA THR A 71 16.20 -4.61 1.07
C THR A 71 16.70 -4.56 2.52
N GLU A 72 16.60 -3.42 3.20
CA GLU A 72 16.85 -3.28 4.63
C GLU A 72 15.62 -3.68 5.47
N ALA A 73 14.77 -4.57 4.94
CA ALA A 73 13.84 -5.35 5.76
C ALA A 73 14.55 -6.49 6.52
N GLY A 74 15.89 -6.53 6.47
CA GLY A 74 16.76 -7.44 7.22
C GLY A 74 17.82 -6.69 8.03
N GLY A 75 17.48 -5.57 8.66
CA GLY A 75 18.40 -4.83 9.53
C GLY A 75 18.76 -5.59 10.80
N LYS A 76 19.87 -6.33 10.73
CA LYS A 76 20.94 -6.46 11.74
C LYS A 76 20.56 -6.37 13.22
N GLY A 77 20.80 -7.48 13.93
CA GLY A 77 21.09 -7.47 15.36
C GLY A 77 19.98 -8.06 16.22
N LYS A 78 19.92 -9.39 16.30
CA LYS A 78 19.31 -10.06 17.45
C LYS A 78 20.04 -9.56 18.70
N LYS A 79 19.46 -8.64 19.47
CA LYS A 79 19.81 -8.52 20.89
C LYS A 79 19.29 -9.81 21.56
N PRO A 80 20.15 -10.65 22.13
CA PRO A 80 19.72 -11.88 22.79
C PRO A 80 18.96 -11.46 24.06
N GLY A 81 17.62 -11.48 24.01
CA GLY A 81 16.77 -11.17 25.17
C GLY A 81 15.56 -10.27 24.91
N GLY A 82 15.38 -9.71 23.71
CA GLY A 82 14.19 -8.92 23.37
C GLY A 82 13.07 -9.78 22.79
N ARG A 83 11.82 -9.55 23.22
CA ARG A 83 10.59 -10.15 22.66
C ARG A 83 10.66 -10.28 21.14
N ALA A 84 10.15 -11.39 20.61
CA ALA A 84 10.06 -11.62 19.17
C ALA A 84 9.45 -10.39 18.48
N PRO A 85 10.01 -9.94 17.33
CA PRO A 85 9.46 -8.81 16.61
C PRO A 85 7.99 -9.07 16.27
N LEU A 86 7.12 -8.09 16.53
CA LEU A 86 5.73 -8.15 16.08
C LEU A 86 5.71 -8.35 14.55
N PRO A 87 4.75 -9.13 14.01
CA PRO A 87 4.59 -9.26 12.57
C PRO A 87 4.38 -7.86 11.98
N GLN A 88 5.32 -7.42 11.15
CA GLN A 88 5.26 -6.13 10.46
C GLN A 88 4.78 -6.38 9.02
N PRO A 89 3.86 -5.56 8.49
CA PRO A 89 3.54 -5.58 7.08
C PRO A 89 4.81 -5.45 6.23
N VAL A 90 4.86 -6.13 5.10
CA VAL A 90 6.06 -6.24 4.23
C VAL A 90 6.65 -4.89 3.82
N PHE A 91 5.83 -3.83 3.79
CA PHE A 91 6.23 -2.47 3.44
C PHE A 91 6.65 -1.59 4.62
N TRP A 92 6.45 -2.03 5.87
CA TRP A 92 6.69 -1.19 7.05
C TRP A 92 8.15 -0.77 7.20
N GLY A 93 9.09 -1.64 6.79
CA GLY A 93 10.51 -1.31 6.72
C GLY A 93 10.77 -0.07 5.84
N LEU A 94 10.12 -0.01 4.68
CA LEU A 94 10.24 1.12 3.76
C LEU A 94 9.54 2.36 4.31
N LEU A 95 8.34 2.22 4.86
CA LEU A 95 7.59 3.34 5.47
C LEU A 95 8.44 4.05 6.54
N LYS A 96 9.09 3.29 7.44
CA LYS A 96 9.97 3.83 8.49
C LYS A 96 11.12 4.68 7.96
N THR A 97 11.66 4.38 6.78
CA THR A 97 12.75 5.17 6.19
C THR A 97 12.30 6.57 5.76
N ILE A 98 11.00 6.76 5.57
CA ILE A 98 10.39 8.05 5.20
C ILE A 98 9.94 8.79 6.46
N THR A 99 9.31 8.09 7.42
CA THR A 99 8.67 8.72 8.58
C THR A 99 9.61 9.01 9.75
N HIS A 100 10.70 8.25 9.92
CA HIS A 100 11.60 8.36 11.08
C HIS A 100 13.00 8.88 10.70
N ARG A 101 13.07 9.81 9.74
CA ARG A 101 14.34 10.47 9.39
C ARG A 101 15.01 11.12 10.58
#